data_AF-A0A0F9QS12-F1
#
_entry.id   AF-A0A0F9QS12-F1
#
_cell.length_a   1.000
_cell.length_b   1.000
_cell.length_c   1.000
_cell.angle_alpha   90.00
_cell.angle_beta   90.00
_cell.angle_gamma   90.00
#
_symmetry.space_group_name_H-M   'P 1'
#
loop_
_entity.id
_entity.type
_entity.pdbx_description
1 polymer ?
#
loop_
_entity_poly.entity_id
_entity_poly.type
_entity_poly.pdbx_seq_one_letter_code
_entity_poly.pdbx_strand_id
1 'polypeptide(L)'
;MALISGIYDSGPIAPVAKIKENLSIWTVGAWSHYRIEFIEPMPASSQSVAELVLISGATTIAANGQVAAQLVTFLELNEMEFLHLRWEPLDDVEGVLWEQTSVGRYVTRSLHSRVSLMTAVRDPNLATTTFFILGRDRDANIEVQNPNPVALPQARFMFFGYRYVLSALKQDVIEGIQNGRIPSTWLPAEGRGAGRQ
;
A
#
# COMPACT_ATOMS: atom_id res chain seq x y z
N MET A 1 10.02 13.35 -22.63
CA MET A 1 10.33 13.77 -21.24
C MET A 1 9.41 12.99 -20.32
N ALA A 2 9.94 12.06 -19.53
CA ALA A 2 9.15 11.38 -18.51
C ALA A 2 9.00 12.36 -17.35
N LEU A 3 7.80 12.91 -17.16
CA LEU A 3 7.47 13.66 -15.96
C LEU A 3 7.49 12.64 -14.81
N ILE A 4 8.34 12.87 -13.82
CA ILE A 4 8.20 12.19 -12.53
C ILE A 4 6.85 12.67 -11.98
N SER A 5 5.79 11.87 -12.16
CA SER A 5 4.51 12.17 -11.51
C SER A 5 4.75 12.08 -10.00
N GLY A 6 4.07 12.92 -9.23
CA GLY A 6 4.19 12.96 -7.78
C GLY A 6 3.74 11.65 -7.16
N ILE A 7 4.63 10.66 -7.12
CA ILE A 7 4.41 9.34 -6.50
C ILE A 7 3.93 9.50 -5.05
N TYR A 8 4.36 10.60 -4.40
CA TYR A 8 3.95 11.04 -3.08
C TYR A 8 3.27 12.41 -3.14
N ASP A 9 2.38 12.63 -4.12
CA ASP A 9 1.67 13.90 -4.28
C ASP A 9 0.98 14.30 -2.97
N SER A 10 1.29 15.50 -2.48
CA SER A 10 0.70 16.05 -1.27
C SER A 10 -0.75 16.46 -1.44
N GLY A 11 -1.30 16.41 -2.66
CA GLY A 11 -2.71 16.65 -2.98
C GLY A 11 -3.63 15.42 -2.81
N PRO A 12 -4.91 15.55 -3.21
CA PRO A 12 -5.85 14.42 -3.25
C PRO A 12 -5.28 13.25 -4.05
N ILE A 13 -5.55 12.02 -3.61
CA ILE A 13 -5.02 10.84 -4.30
C ILE A 13 -5.54 10.78 -5.75
N ALA A 14 -4.61 10.67 -6.69
CA ALA A 14 -4.89 10.59 -8.12
C ALA A 14 -4.27 9.33 -8.73
N PRO A 15 -4.80 8.85 -9.88
CA PRO A 15 -4.16 7.78 -10.60
C PRO A 15 -2.72 8.11 -11.00
N VAL A 16 -1.80 7.17 -10.86
CA VAL A 16 -0.36 7.40 -11.17
C VAL A 16 -0.10 7.55 -12.66
N ALA A 17 -0.97 6.98 -13.50
CA ALA A 17 -0.92 7.00 -14.95
C ALA A 17 -2.33 6.80 -15.52
N LYS A 18 -2.52 7.02 -16.82
CA LYS A 18 -3.82 6.89 -17.49
C LYS A 18 -4.06 5.47 -18.00
N ILE A 19 -5.33 5.18 -18.27
CA ILE A 19 -5.74 3.96 -18.97
C ILE A 19 -5.03 3.87 -20.33
N LYS A 20 -4.53 2.69 -20.67
CA LYS A 20 -3.72 2.34 -21.85
C LYS A 20 -2.29 2.88 -21.88
N GLU A 21 -1.81 3.56 -20.83
CA GLU A 21 -0.40 3.93 -20.68
C GLU A 21 0.43 2.76 -20.13
N ASN A 22 1.76 2.84 -20.34
CA ASN A 22 2.71 1.86 -19.81
C ASN A 22 3.12 2.24 -18.38
N LEU A 23 3.28 1.22 -17.54
CA LEU A 23 3.66 1.33 -16.15
C LEU A 23 4.87 0.42 -15.90
N SER A 24 5.96 0.99 -15.40
CA SER A 24 7.14 0.29 -14.93
C SER A 24 7.13 0.32 -13.40
N ILE A 25 7.08 -0.84 -12.76
CA ILE A 25 7.01 -0.98 -11.30
C ILE A 25 8.31 -1.64 -10.83
N TRP A 26 8.98 -1.03 -9.87
CA TRP A 26 10.15 -1.63 -9.22
C TRP A 26 9.71 -2.35 -7.95
N THR A 27 9.89 -3.68 -7.94
CA THR A 27 9.65 -4.53 -6.78
C THR A 27 10.82 -5.50 -6.62
N VAL A 28 11.20 -5.81 -5.37
CA VAL A 28 12.20 -6.85 -5.04
C VAL A 28 13.50 -6.78 -5.87
N GLY A 29 13.99 -5.56 -6.15
CA GLY A 29 15.25 -5.34 -6.85
C GLY A 29 15.20 -5.47 -8.38
N ALA A 30 14.02 -5.54 -9.00
CA ALA A 30 13.86 -5.60 -10.45
C ALA A 30 12.70 -4.72 -10.96
N TRP A 31 12.81 -4.25 -12.21
CA TRP A 31 11.71 -3.57 -12.91
C TRP A 31 10.81 -4.59 -13.62
N SER A 32 9.52 -4.49 -13.35
CA SER A 32 8.46 -5.19 -14.08
C SER A 32 7.67 -4.18 -14.92
N HIS A 33 7.31 -4.55 -16.14
CA HIS A 33 6.72 -3.65 -17.12
C HIS A 33 5.33 -4.13 -17.58
N TYR A 34 4.35 -3.25 -17.50
CA TYR A 34 2.94 -3.56 -17.76
C TYR A 34 2.26 -2.47 -18.56
N ARG A 35 1.10 -2.80 -19.13
CA ARG A 35 0.15 -1.81 -19.65
C ARG A 35 -1.08 -1.76 -18.75
N ILE A 36 -1.59 -0.56 -18.51
CA ILE A 36 -2.82 -0.36 -17.74
C ILE A 36 -4.02 -0.59 -18.66
N GLU A 37 -4.86 -1.58 -18.35
CA GLU A 37 -6.09 -1.86 -19.09
C GLU A 37 -7.27 -1.06 -18.56
N PHE A 38 -7.43 -1.06 -17.23
CA PHE A 38 -8.50 -0.38 -16.52
C PHE A 38 -8.00 0.16 -15.18
N ILE A 39 -8.69 1.19 -14.67
CA ILE A 39 -8.47 1.77 -13.35
C ILE A 39 -9.81 1.79 -12.63
N GLU A 40 -9.87 1.16 -11.48
CA GLU A 40 -11.05 1.09 -10.61
C GLU A 40 -10.79 1.93 -9.35
N PRO A 41 -11.62 2.94 -9.06
CA PRO A 41 -11.51 3.68 -7.81
C PRO A 41 -11.99 2.83 -6.64
N MET A 42 -11.25 2.87 -5.55
CA MET A 42 -11.61 2.26 -4.27
C MET A 42 -11.97 3.39 -3.30
N PRO A 43 -13.25 3.81 -3.23
CA PRO A 43 -13.65 4.91 -2.36
C PRO A 43 -13.60 4.49 -0.89
N ALA A 44 -13.35 5.47 -0.01
CA ALA A 44 -13.53 5.30 1.42
C ALA A 44 -15.00 4.93 1.69
N SER A 45 -15.22 3.70 2.13
CA SER A 45 -16.56 3.13 2.33
C SER A 45 -16.53 2.08 3.42
N SER A 46 -17.70 1.64 3.89
CA SER A 46 -17.77 0.61 4.94
C SER A 46 -17.11 -0.71 4.54
N GLN A 47 -17.01 -1.00 3.24
CA GLN A 47 -16.37 -2.23 2.73
C GLN A 47 -14.85 -2.12 2.68
N SER A 48 -14.29 -0.92 2.75
CA SER A 48 -12.84 -0.67 2.77
C SER A 48 -12.31 -0.39 4.18
N VAL A 49 -13.05 -0.82 5.21
CA VAL A 49 -12.63 -0.75 6.61
C VAL A 49 -12.15 -2.13 7.08
N ALA A 50 -10.90 -2.20 7.52
CA ALA A 50 -10.37 -3.36 8.25
C ALA A 50 -10.57 -3.17 9.75
N GLU A 51 -11.18 -4.13 10.42
CA GLU A 51 -11.38 -4.08 11.88
C GLU A 51 -10.53 -5.13 12.60
N LEU A 52 -9.45 -4.68 13.24
CA LEU A 52 -8.34 -5.54 13.66
C LEU A 52 -8.67 -6.40 14.88
N VAL A 53 -9.53 -5.91 15.78
CA VAL A 53 -9.96 -6.71 16.93
C VAL A 53 -10.77 -7.92 16.44
N LEU A 54 -11.67 -7.68 15.49
CA LEU A 54 -12.46 -8.74 14.87
C LEU A 54 -11.60 -9.72 14.06
N ILE A 55 -10.70 -9.21 13.21
CA ILE A 55 -9.83 -10.04 12.36
C ILE A 55 -8.93 -10.95 13.21
N SER A 56 -8.39 -10.44 14.32
CA SER A 56 -7.53 -11.22 15.23
C SER A 56 -8.28 -12.21 16.13
N GLY A 57 -9.63 -12.20 16.11
CA GLY A 57 -10.46 -13.01 17.01
C GLY A 57 -10.40 -12.56 18.48
N ALA A 58 -9.84 -11.37 18.75
CA ALA A 58 -9.81 -10.78 20.08
C ALA A 58 -11.15 -10.11 20.41
N THR A 59 -11.41 -9.90 21.70
CA THR A 59 -12.56 -9.10 22.17
C THR A 59 -12.20 -7.64 22.36
N THR A 60 -10.91 -7.36 22.62
CA THR A 60 -10.35 -6.04 22.88
C THR A 60 -8.84 -6.04 22.59
N ILE A 61 -8.26 -4.89 22.27
CA ILE A 61 -6.83 -4.64 22.43
C ILE A 61 -6.57 -4.21 23.87
N ALA A 62 -5.67 -4.91 24.58
CA ALA A 62 -5.32 -4.56 25.95
C ALA A 62 -4.76 -3.13 26.07
N ALA A 63 -4.82 -2.56 27.27
CA ALA A 63 -4.17 -1.29 27.60
C ALA A 63 -2.66 -1.37 27.30
N ASN A 64 -2.12 -0.40 26.55
CA ASN A 64 -0.73 -0.40 26.06
C ASN A 64 -0.37 -1.69 25.28
N GLY A 65 -1.36 -2.41 24.77
CA GLY A 65 -1.22 -3.69 24.10
C GLY A 65 -1.04 -3.56 22.59
N GLN A 66 -0.79 -4.69 21.95
CA GLN A 66 -0.63 -4.79 20.49
C GLN A 66 -1.38 -6.00 19.95
N VAL A 67 -1.86 -5.90 18.72
CA VAL A 67 -2.31 -7.02 17.90
C VAL A 67 -1.28 -7.20 16.80
N ALA A 68 -0.74 -8.42 16.70
CA ALA A 68 0.25 -8.77 15.68
C ALA A 68 -0.32 -8.59 14.27
N ALA A 69 0.58 -8.44 13.28
CA ALA A 69 0.21 -8.23 11.89
C ALA A 69 -0.86 -9.24 11.40
N GLN A 70 -1.98 -8.71 10.93
CA GLN A 70 -3.10 -9.47 10.37
C GLN A 70 -3.24 -9.18 8.87
N LEU A 71 -3.61 -10.20 8.11
CA LEU A 71 -3.93 -10.06 6.68
C LEU A 71 -5.20 -9.22 6.48
N VAL A 72 -5.15 -8.27 5.55
CA VAL A 72 -6.34 -7.50 5.13
C VAL A 72 -6.84 -8.07 3.81
N THR A 73 -7.80 -9.00 3.90
CA THR A 73 -8.20 -9.85 2.77
C THR A 73 -8.77 -9.09 1.57
N PHE A 74 -9.49 -7.98 1.79
CA PHE A 74 -10.02 -7.20 0.67
C PHE A 74 -8.94 -6.40 -0.10
N LEU A 75 -7.71 -6.34 0.42
CA LEU A 75 -6.55 -5.78 -0.27
C LEU A 75 -5.75 -6.85 -1.03
N GLU A 76 -6.17 -8.12 -1.00
CA GLU A 76 -5.58 -9.19 -1.81
C GLU A 76 -5.86 -8.92 -3.30
N LEU A 77 -4.84 -9.13 -4.13
CA LEU A 77 -4.85 -8.80 -5.55
C LEU A 77 -4.50 -10.03 -6.38
N ASN A 78 -5.00 -10.08 -7.62
CA ASN A 78 -4.55 -11.07 -8.58
C ASN A 78 -3.17 -10.70 -9.16
N GLU A 79 -2.47 -11.67 -9.78
CA GLU A 79 -1.12 -11.48 -10.33
C GLU A 79 -0.99 -10.29 -11.32
N MET A 80 -2.06 -9.97 -12.05
CA MET A 80 -2.10 -8.90 -13.04
C MET A 80 -2.84 -7.66 -12.52
N GLU A 81 -2.75 -7.41 -11.22
CA GLU A 81 -3.35 -6.26 -10.57
C GLU A 81 -2.33 -5.50 -9.73
N PHE A 82 -2.56 -4.21 -9.65
CA PHE A 82 -1.74 -3.30 -8.87
C PHE A 82 -2.64 -2.37 -8.07
N LEU A 83 -2.24 -2.06 -6.84
CA LEU A 83 -3.00 -1.23 -5.91
C LEU A 83 -2.17 -0.04 -5.48
N HIS A 84 -2.78 1.15 -5.58
CA HIS A 84 -2.28 2.40 -5.06
C HIS A 84 -3.27 2.88 -4.01
N LEU A 85 -2.88 2.87 -2.75
CA LEU A 85 -3.79 3.18 -1.65
C LEU A 85 -3.20 4.22 -0.70
N ARG A 86 -4.09 4.88 0.03
CA ARG A 86 -3.84 5.59 1.27
C ARG A 86 -4.72 5.00 2.35
N TRP A 87 -4.36 5.23 3.60
CA TRP A 87 -5.06 4.64 4.71
C TRP A 87 -4.95 5.48 5.97
N GLU A 88 -5.94 5.37 6.83
CA GLU A 88 -5.99 6.06 8.12
C GLU A 88 -6.70 5.21 9.17
N PRO A 89 -6.32 5.32 10.46
CA PRO A 89 -7.13 4.79 11.55
C PRO A 89 -8.40 5.62 11.74
N LEU A 90 -9.48 4.95 12.17
CA LEU A 90 -10.73 5.60 12.57
C LEU A 90 -10.92 5.63 14.10
N ASP A 91 -10.11 4.86 14.82
CA ASP A 91 -10.09 4.77 16.28
C ASP A 91 -8.74 5.26 16.82
N ASP A 92 -8.65 5.55 18.12
CA ASP A 92 -7.44 6.07 18.76
C ASP A 92 -6.38 4.97 18.98
N VAL A 93 -5.84 4.51 17.86
CA VAL A 93 -4.85 3.44 17.73
C VAL A 93 -3.73 3.87 16.79
N GLU A 94 -2.59 3.19 16.89
CA GLU A 94 -1.47 3.34 15.98
C GLU A 94 -1.35 2.10 15.09
N GLY A 95 -1.38 2.27 13.77
CA GLY A 95 -1.21 1.18 12.81
C GLY A 95 0.15 1.18 12.13
N VAL A 96 0.59 0.01 11.68
CA VAL A 96 1.67 -0.16 10.68
C VAL A 96 1.18 -1.07 9.56
N LEU A 97 1.25 -0.58 8.32
CA LEU A 97 0.98 -1.38 7.14
C LEU A 97 2.27 -2.00 6.60
N TRP A 98 2.19 -3.30 6.34
CA TRP A 98 3.27 -4.18 5.91
C TRP A 98 2.92 -4.80 4.56
N GLU A 99 3.94 -4.97 3.72
CA GLU A 99 3.85 -5.93 2.61
C GLU A 99 4.41 -7.26 3.10
N GLN A 100 3.75 -8.36 2.77
CA GLN A 100 4.17 -9.70 3.20
C GLN A 100 5.64 -10.00 2.84
N THR A 101 6.29 -10.81 3.65
CA THR A 101 7.74 -10.97 3.69
C THR A 101 8.34 -11.54 2.38
N SER A 102 9.33 -10.86 1.80
CA SER A 102 10.36 -11.52 0.99
C SER A 102 11.71 -10.81 1.13
N VAL A 103 12.77 -11.63 1.16
CA VAL A 103 14.14 -11.36 1.62
C VAL A 103 14.79 -10.24 0.80
N GLY A 104 14.95 -9.06 1.40
CA GLY A 104 15.62 -7.91 0.80
C GLY A 104 16.97 -7.60 1.48
N ARG A 105 18.03 -7.56 0.67
CA ARG A 105 19.44 -7.41 1.07
C ARG A 105 19.84 -5.94 1.29
N TYR A 106 19.20 -5.20 2.20
CA TYR A 106 19.74 -3.97 2.79
C TYR A 106 19.14 -3.74 4.18
N VAL A 107 19.92 -4.07 5.21
CA VAL A 107 19.57 -3.87 6.63
C VAL A 107 20.04 -2.48 7.06
N THR A 108 19.27 -1.46 6.74
CA THR A 108 19.05 -0.39 7.70
C THR A 108 17.80 -0.77 8.49
N ARG A 109 17.80 -0.56 9.82
CA ARG A 109 16.62 -0.88 10.66
C ARG A 109 15.42 -0.24 10.00
N SER A 110 14.47 -1.05 9.56
CA SER A 110 13.26 -0.54 8.93
C SER A 110 12.54 0.31 9.98
N LEU A 111 12.55 1.63 9.79
CA LEU A 111 11.82 2.57 10.62
C LEU A 111 10.41 2.62 10.05
N HIS A 112 9.50 1.84 10.62
CA HIS A 112 8.10 1.87 10.23
C HIS A 112 7.41 3.07 10.88
N SER A 113 7.03 4.04 10.06
CA SER A 113 6.19 5.15 10.50
C SER A 113 4.82 4.61 10.89
N ARG A 114 4.45 4.77 12.17
CA ARG A 114 3.11 4.47 12.65
C ARG A 114 2.13 5.54 12.20
N VAL A 115 0.96 5.12 11.74
CA VAL A 115 -0.14 6.00 11.36
C VAL A 115 -1.13 6.03 12.51
N SER A 116 -1.42 7.21 13.03
CA SER A 116 -2.41 7.44 14.10
C SER A 116 -3.47 8.43 13.64
N LEU A 117 -4.51 8.68 14.45
CA LEU A 117 -5.51 9.70 14.16
C LEU A 117 -4.90 11.09 13.93
N MET A 118 -3.73 11.34 14.53
CA MET A 118 -3.02 12.61 14.38
C MET A 118 -2.31 12.74 13.02
N THR A 119 -2.23 11.68 12.23
CA THR A 119 -1.64 11.74 10.88
C THR A 119 -2.44 12.69 10.00
N ALA A 120 -3.77 12.58 9.97
CA ALA A 120 -4.63 13.47 9.17
C ALA A 120 -4.49 14.96 9.56
N VAL A 121 -4.12 15.26 10.81
CA VAL A 121 -3.88 16.64 11.27
C VAL A 121 -2.59 17.21 10.67
N ARG A 122 -1.55 16.37 10.52
CA ARG A 122 -0.23 16.78 10.01
C ARG A 122 -0.13 16.65 8.49
N ASP A 123 -0.89 15.73 7.92
CA ASP A 123 -0.96 15.39 6.51
C ASP A 123 -2.43 15.20 6.10
N PRO A 124 -3.14 16.30 5.80
CA PRO A 124 -4.58 16.28 5.52
C PRO A 124 -4.99 15.43 4.32
N ASN A 125 -4.06 15.17 3.40
CA ASN A 125 -4.31 14.32 2.23
C ASN A 125 -3.79 12.89 2.42
N LEU A 126 -3.17 12.58 3.57
CA LEU A 126 -2.62 11.27 3.88
C LEU A 126 -1.57 10.80 2.86
N ALA A 127 -0.88 11.73 2.20
CA ALA A 127 0.14 11.45 1.19
C ALA A 127 1.29 10.58 1.73
N THR A 128 1.64 10.76 3.01
CA THR A 128 2.67 10.00 3.73
C THR A 128 2.25 8.56 4.04
N THR A 129 0.96 8.25 3.95
CA THR A 129 0.41 6.88 4.12
C THR A 129 0.31 6.13 2.79
N THR A 130 0.72 6.76 1.68
CA THR A 130 0.66 6.15 0.35
C THR A 130 1.42 4.82 0.32
N PHE A 131 0.75 3.80 -0.19
CA PHE A 131 1.23 2.44 -0.24
C PHE A 131 0.91 1.80 -1.59
N PHE A 132 1.80 0.91 -2.03
CA PHE A 132 1.74 0.30 -3.34
C PHE A 132 1.84 -1.21 -3.19
N ILE A 133 0.98 -1.96 -3.89
CA ILE A 133 0.98 -3.42 -3.82
C ILE A 133 0.85 -3.97 -5.25
N LEU A 134 1.80 -4.81 -5.66
CA LEU A 134 1.72 -5.56 -6.91
C LEU A 134 1.25 -6.98 -6.57
N GLY A 135 0.13 -7.43 -7.14
CA GLY A 135 -0.53 -8.66 -6.72
C GLY A 135 0.28 -9.94 -6.95
N ARG A 136 1.23 -9.92 -7.88
CA ARG A 136 2.20 -11.03 -8.05
C ARG A 136 3.12 -11.19 -6.83
N ASP A 137 3.41 -10.09 -6.14
CA ASP A 137 4.51 -10.07 -5.19
C ASP A 137 4.04 -10.34 -3.77
N ARG A 138 2.95 -9.72 -3.27
CA ARG A 138 2.68 -9.67 -1.81
C ARG A 138 1.23 -9.34 -1.42
N ASP A 139 0.85 -9.82 -0.24
CA ASP A 139 -0.36 -9.40 0.49
C ASP A 139 -0.11 -8.21 1.43
N ALA A 140 -1.17 -7.46 1.75
CA ALA A 140 -1.18 -6.39 2.73
C ALA A 140 -1.47 -6.91 4.14
N ASN A 141 -0.58 -6.64 5.09
CA ASN A 141 -0.81 -6.96 6.51
C ASN A 141 -0.78 -5.70 7.36
N ILE A 142 -1.61 -5.63 8.39
CA ILE A 142 -1.65 -4.49 9.30
C ILE A 142 -1.42 -4.94 10.74
N GLU A 143 -0.49 -4.28 11.41
CA GLU A 143 -0.24 -4.40 12.84
C GLU A 143 -0.86 -3.19 13.53
N VAL A 144 -1.41 -3.39 14.74
CA VAL A 144 -1.98 -2.28 15.52
C VAL A 144 -1.47 -2.29 16.96
N GLN A 145 -1.16 -1.10 17.46
CA GLN A 145 -0.84 -0.84 18.85
C GLN A 145 -1.89 0.10 19.46
N ASN A 146 -2.30 -0.23 20.69
CA ASN A 146 -3.09 0.66 21.53
C ASN A 146 -2.13 1.51 22.38
N PRO A 147 -2.02 2.83 22.15
CA PRO A 147 -1.18 3.70 22.97
C PRO A 147 -1.83 4.08 24.32
N ASN A 148 -3.09 3.71 24.53
CA ASN A 148 -3.88 4.18 25.67
C ASN A 148 -3.80 3.23 26.88
N PRO A 149 -3.99 3.77 28.11
CA PRO A 149 -3.99 2.99 29.35
C PRO A 149 -5.28 2.19 29.58
N VAL A 150 -6.22 2.20 28.63
CA VAL A 150 -7.49 1.47 28.70
C VAL A 150 -7.61 0.49 27.54
N ALA A 151 -8.30 -0.63 27.76
CA ALA A 151 -8.56 -1.58 26.68
C ALA A 151 -9.55 -1.00 25.67
N LEU A 152 -9.26 -1.19 24.39
CA LEU A 152 -10.09 -0.70 23.29
C LEU A 152 -10.86 -1.88 22.65
N PRO A 153 -12.19 -1.78 22.49
CA PRO A 153 -12.99 -2.86 21.89
C PRO A 153 -12.87 -2.91 20.37
N GLN A 154 -12.34 -1.87 19.73
CA GLN A 154 -12.28 -1.74 18.28
C GLN A 154 -10.97 -1.08 17.84
N ALA A 155 -10.54 -1.40 16.62
CA ALA A 155 -9.37 -0.82 15.97
C ALA A 155 -9.52 -0.83 14.45
N ARG A 156 -10.24 0.17 13.94
CA ARG A 156 -10.64 0.26 12.53
C ARG A 156 -9.64 1.08 11.73
N PHE A 157 -9.39 0.62 10.51
CA PHE A 157 -8.58 1.33 9.52
C PHE A 157 -9.32 1.43 8.20
N MET A 158 -9.44 2.64 7.68
CA MET A 158 -10.04 2.92 6.38
C MET A 158 -8.96 2.92 5.30
N PHE A 159 -9.26 2.27 4.18
CA PHE A 159 -8.41 2.25 2.99
C PHE A 159 -9.14 2.88 1.81
N PHE A 160 -8.42 3.61 0.98
CA PHE A 160 -8.98 4.21 -0.24
C PHE A 160 -7.88 4.46 -1.29
N GLY A 161 -8.27 4.46 -2.57
CA GLY A 161 -7.35 4.75 -3.66
C GLY A 161 -7.79 4.16 -5.00
N TYR A 162 -6.88 3.46 -5.68
CA TYR A 162 -7.11 2.93 -7.03
C TYR A 162 -6.51 1.55 -7.21
N ARG A 163 -7.30 0.65 -7.81
CA ARG A 163 -6.86 -0.64 -8.32
C ARG A 163 -6.68 -0.55 -9.83
N TYR A 164 -5.59 -1.11 -10.33
CA TYR A 164 -5.22 -1.09 -11.73
C TYR A 164 -5.25 -2.53 -12.24
N VAL A 165 -5.98 -2.75 -13.32
CA VAL A 165 -5.93 -4.02 -14.05
C VAL A 165 -4.84 -3.90 -15.10
N LEU A 166 -3.88 -4.81 -15.06
CA LEU A 166 -2.67 -4.78 -15.88
C LEU A 166 -2.74 -5.84 -16.99
N SER A 167 -2.02 -5.59 -18.07
CA SER A 167 -1.72 -6.58 -19.10
C SER A 167 -0.21 -6.66 -19.35
N ALA A 168 0.24 -7.83 -19.79
CA ALA A 168 1.63 -8.07 -20.09
C ALA A 168 2.03 -7.30 -21.35
N LEU A 169 3.20 -6.68 -21.32
CA LEU A 169 3.78 -6.05 -22.49
C LEU A 169 4.54 -7.06 -23.34
N LYS A 170 4.56 -6.83 -24.65
CA LYS A 170 5.42 -7.59 -25.57
C LYS A 170 6.88 -7.18 -25.38
N GLN A 171 7.79 -8.11 -25.67
CA GLN A 171 9.23 -7.93 -25.45
C GLN A 171 9.81 -6.73 -26.21
N ASP A 172 9.36 -6.48 -27.44
CA ASP A 172 9.77 -5.32 -28.25
C ASP A 172 9.41 -3.98 -27.60
N VAL A 173 8.25 -3.93 -26.92
CA VAL A 173 7.80 -2.75 -26.18
C VAL A 173 8.66 -2.55 -24.93
N ILE A 174 8.97 -3.64 -24.21
CA ILE A 174 9.82 -3.61 -23.01
C ILE A 174 11.22 -3.07 -23.36
N GLU A 175 11.84 -3.58 -24.41
CA GLU A 175 13.13 -3.09 -24.90
C GLU A 175 13.06 -1.63 -25.33
N GLY A 176 11.94 -1.22 -25.96
CA GLY A 176 11.70 0.17 -26.28
C GLY A 176 11.62 1.09 -25.05
N ILE A 177 11.02 0.64 -23.96
CA ILE A 177 10.93 1.37 -22.68
C ILE A 177 12.32 1.49 -22.04
N GLN A 178 13.06 0.39 -21.95
CA GLN A 178 14.40 0.34 -21.34
C GLN A 178 15.40 1.23 -22.08
N ASN A 179 15.28 1.32 -23.41
CA ASN A 179 16.10 2.19 -24.25
C ASN A 179 15.59 3.64 -24.33
N GLY A 180 14.54 3.99 -23.57
CA GLY A 180 13.97 5.35 -23.55
C GLY A 180 13.24 5.78 -24.83
N ARG A 181 12.92 4.84 -25.72
CA ARG A 181 12.19 5.11 -26.99
C ARG A 181 10.68 5.17 -26.77
N ILE A 182 10.17 4.40 -25.82
CA ILE A 182 8.75 4.31 -25.49
C ILE A 182 8.52 4.89 -24.09
N PRO A 183 7.54 5.81 -23.92
CA PRO A 183 7.24 6.37 -22.62
C PRO A 183 6.63 5.31 -21.67
N SER A 184 7.00 5.39 -20.40
CA SER A 184 6.42 4.62 -19.30
C SER A 184 6.42 5.47 -18.04
N THR A 185 5.42 5.29 -17.18
CA THR A 185 5.42 5.84 -15.83
C THR A 185 6.26 4.93 -14.93
N TRP A 186 7.22 5.50 -14.22
CA TRP A 186 8.14 4.73 -13.38
C TRP A 186 7.76 4.87 -11.92
N LEU A 187 7.46 3.74 -11.28
CA LEU A 187 7.00 3.67 -9.90
C LEU A 187 7.96 2.83 -9.04
N PRO A 188 8.66 3.43 -8.07
CA PRO A 188 9.37 2.70 -7.04
C PRO A 188 8.40 2.18 -5.98
N ALA A 189 8.05 0.90 -6.04
CA ALA A 189 7.13 0.23 -5.12
C ALA A 189 7.88 -0.83 -4.28
N GLU A 190 8.99 -0.43 -3.65
CA GLU A 190 9.79 -1.37 -2.85
C GLU A 190 9.10 -1.71 -1.54
N GLY A 191 8.91 -3.02 -1.31
CA GLY A 191 8.15 -3.52 -0.19
C GLY A 191 8.79 -3.38 1.18
N ARG A 192 7.98 -2.98 2.15
CA ARG A 192 8.37 -2.87 3.57
C ARG A 192 8.19 -4.21 4.26
N GLY A 193 9.27 -4.98 4.40
CA GLY A 193 9.21 -6.31 5.02
C GLY A 193 9.04 -6.27 6.55
N ALA A 194 8.09 -7.07 7.06
CA ALA A 194 8.04 -7.46 8.47
C ALA A 194 9.16 -8.45 8.76
N GLY A 195 10.25 -7.96 9.36
CA GLY A 195 11.27 -8.84 9.93
C GLY A 195 10.67 -9.57 11.13
N ARG A 196 10.47 -10.87 11.03
CA ARG A 196 10.33 -11.71 12.24
C ARG A 196 11.66 -11.65 12.98
N GLN A 197 11.65 -11.09 14.19
CA GLN A 197 12.65 -11.42 15.21
C GLN A 197 12.29 -12.78 15.81
#